data_AF-A0A563VKH0-F1
#
_entry.id   AF-A0A563VKH0-F1
#
_cell.length_a   1.000
_cell.length_b   1.000
_cell.length_c   1.000
_cell.angle_alpha   90.00
_cell.angle_beta   90.00
_cell.angle_gamma   90.00
#
_symmetry.space_group_name_H-M   'P 1'
#
loop_
_entity.id
_entity.type
_entity.pdbx_description
1 polymer ?
#
loop_
_entity_poly.entity_id
_entity_poly.type
_entity_poly.pdbx_seq_one_letter_code
_entity_poly.pdbx_strand_id
1 'polypeptide(L)' 'MTFFRQYIIPFLILAMFLLALTAVSSRAFLPSDMAAPAPVTGNEEISFLGIQVFSNHRVSIGQINCG' A
#
# COMPACT_ATOMS: atom_id res chain seq x y z
N MET A 1 38.94 -19.92 -27.46
CA MET A 1 38.34 -19.59 -26.14
C MET A 1 37.18 -18.60 -26.28
N THR A 2 36.08 -19.00 -26.93
CA THR A 2 34.94 -18.11 -27.21
C THR A 2 33.59 -18.76 -26.90
N PHE A 3 33.52 -20.09 -26.98
CA PHE A 3 32.36 -20.91 -26.63
C PHE A 3 31.82 -20.63 -25.23
N PHE A 4 32.70 -20.52 -24.22
CA PHE A 4 32.24 -20.33 -22.85
C PHE A 4 31.48 -19.00 -22.68
N ARG A 5 32.01 -17.93 -23.25
CA ARG A 5 31.41 -16.59 -23.15
C ARG A 5 30.21 -16.41 -24.07
N GLN A 6 30.16 -17.07 -25.23
CA GLN A 6 29.06 -16.90 -26.18
C GLN A 6 27.83 -17.77 -25.89
N TYR A 7 27.96 -18.81 -25.07
CA TYR A 7 26.83 -19.69 -24.73
C TYR A 7 26.48 -19.66 -23.25
N ILE A 8 27.47 -19.77 -22.35
CA ILE A 8 27.18 -19.85 -20.91
C ILE A 8 26.72 -18.49 -20.36
N ILE A 9 27.36 -17.37 -20.74
CA ILE A 9 26.94 -16.05 -20.29
C ILE A 9 25.51 -15.70 -20.75
N PRO A 10 25.16 -15.78 -22.05
CA PRO A 10 23.80 -15.45 -22.48
C PRO A 10 22.74 -16.38 -21.89
N PHE A 11 23.05 -17.66 -21.68
CA PHE A 11 22.15 -18.58 -20.99
C PHE A 11 21.95 -18.19 -19.52
N LEU A 12 23.02 -17.80 -18.81
CA LEU A 12 22.94 -17.38 -17.41
C LEU A 12 22.15 -16.07 -17.26
N ILE A 13 22.28 -15.13 -18.20
CA ILE A 13 21.48 -13.90 -18.23
C ILE A 13 19.98 -14.24 -18.34
N LEU A 14 19.63 -15.16 -19.25
CA LEU A 14 18.24 -15.60 -19.40
C LEU A 14 17.73 -16.33 -18.15
N ALA A 15 18.56 -17.18 -17.54
CA ALA A 15 18.23 -17.85 -16.29
C ALA A 15 18.01 -16.87 -15.12
N MET A 16 18.89 -15.87 -14.96
CA MET A 16 18.71 -14.82 -13.96
C MET A 16 17.51 -13.92 -14.25
N PHE A 17 17.21 -13.66 -15.52
CA PHE A 17 16.02 -12.90 -15.92
C PHE A 17 14.73 -13.64 -15.53
N LEU A 18 14.64 -14.94 -15.83
CA LEU A 18 13.51 -15.78 -15.42
C LEU A 18 13.39 -15.88 -13.89
N LEU A 19 14.52 -16.00 -13.20
CA LEU A 19 14.56 -15.98 -11.73
C LEU A 19 14.06 -14.64 -11.19
N ALA A 20 14.50 -13.52 -11.76
CA ALA A 20 14.08 -12.19 -11.37
C ALA A 20 12.58 -11.97 -11.62
N LEU A 21 12.06 -12.39 -12.79
CA LEU A 21 10.63 -12.37 -13.10
C LEU A 21 9.84 -13.19 -12.08
N THR A 22 10.28 -14.41 -11.80
CA THR A 22 9.60 -15.30 -10.84
C THR A 22 9.64 -14.73 -9.42
N ALA A 23 10.79 -14.19 -9.00
CA ALA A 23 10.97 -13.58 -7.69
C ALA A 23 10.08 -12.35 -7.51
N VAL A 24 10.05 -11.43 -8.48
CA VAL A 24 9.21 -10.23 -8.40
C VAL A 24 7.72 -10.56 -8.47
N SER A 25 7.33 -11.51 -9.35
CA SER A 25 5.96 -11.98 -9.41
C SER A 25 5.55 -12.65 -8.11
N SER A 26 6.36 -13.56 -7.56
CA SER A 26 6.05 -14.22 -6.29
C SER A 26 5.88 -13.20 -5.15
N ARG A 27 6.77 -12.21 -5.04
CA ARG A 27 6.67 -11.14 -4.05
C ARG A 27 5.36 -10.36 -4.13
N ALA A 28 4.91 -10.02 -5.34
CA ALA A 28 3.67 -9.26 -5.54
C ALA A 28 2.40 -10.03 -5.12
N PHE A 29 2.44 -11.37 -5.17
CA PHE A 29 1.35 -12.23 -4.72
C PHE A 29 1.45 -12.67 -3.26
N LEU A 30 2.47 -12.22 -2.50
CA LEU A 30 2.48 -12.45 -1.06
C LEU A 30 1.37 -11.60 -0.41
N PRO A 31 0.57 -12.15 0.53
CA PRO A 31 -0.46 -11.39 1.23
C PRO A 31 0.04 -10.09 1.84
N SER A 32 1.32 -10.02 2.22
CA SER A 32 1.96 -8.82 2.74
C SER A 32 2.12 -7.67 1.74
N ASP A 33 2.19 -7.93 0.43
CA ASP A 33 2.32 -6.89 -0.61
C ASP A 33 0.96 -6.30 -1.02
N MET A 34 -0.15 -7.04 -0.79
CA MET A 34 -1.53 -6.57 -1.03
C MET A 34 -2.30 -6.24 0.27
N ALA A 35 -1.72 -6.50 1.45
CA ALA A 35 -2.31 -6.17 2.74
C ALA A 35 -2.09 -4.70 3.16
N ALA A 36 -1.62 -3.84 2.25
CA ALA A 36 -1.64 -2.40 2.48
C ALA A 36 -3.12 -1.99 2.66
N PRO A 37 -3.53 -1.52 3.85
CA PRO A 37 -4.89 -1.09 4.08
C PRO A 37 -5.27 -0.06 3.01
N ALA A 38 -6.44 -0.26 2.39
CA ALA A 38 -6.97 0.73 1.46
C ALA A 38 -6.97 2.11 2.14
N PRO A 39 -6.61 3.19 1.41
CA PRO A 39 -6.67 4.53 1.97
C PRO A 39 -8.06 4.79 2.53
N VAL A 40 -8.14 5.03 3.84
CA VAL A 40 -9.40 5.28 4.54
C VAL A 40 -9.97 6.67 4.22
N THR A 41 -9.23 7.49 3.49
CA THR A 41 -9.61 8.86 3.11
C THR A 41 -10.25 8.92 1.72
N GLY A 42 -10.97 7.88 1.33
CA GLY A 42 -12.03 7.92 0.32
C GLY A 42 -13.35 7.57 1.02
N ASN A 43 -14.13 8.60 1.36
CA ASN A 43 -15.57 8.59 1.68
C ASN A 43 -16.23 7.48 2.54
N GLU A 44 -15.49 6.67 3.31
CA GLU A 44 -16.11 5.70 4.23
C GLU A 44 -15.68 5.86 5.70
N GLU A 45 -14.60 6.61 5.98
CA GLU A 45 -14.13 6.87 7.36
C GLU A 45 -14.63 8.20 7.96
N ILE A 46 -15.65 8.83 7.36
CA ILE A 46 -16.39 9.95 7.99
C ILE A 46 -17.83 9.52 8.31
N SER A 47 -18.00 8.49 9.13
CA SER A 47 -19.29 8.23 9.80
C SER A 47 -19.19 8.17 11.31
N PHE A 48 -18.02 7.82 11.88
CA PHE A 48 -17.86 7.72 13.33
C PHE A 48 -17.13 8.92 13.96
N LEU A 49 -16.05 9.42 13.34
CA LEU A 49 -15.28 10.57 13.86
C LEU A 49 -15.83 11.94 13.42
N GLY A 50 -16.77 11.99 12.47
CA GLY A 50 -17.40 13.24 12.01
C GLY A 50 -18.52 13.77 12.92
N ILE A 51 -19.17 12.90 13.70
CA ILE A 51 -20.26 13.30 14.60
C ILE A 51 -19.69 13.92 15.89
N GLN A 52 -18.55 13.44 16.40
CA GLN A 52 -17.98 13.93 17.66
C GLN A 52 -17.26 15.28 17.54
N VAL A 53 -16.66 15.58 16.38
CA VAL A 53 -16.01 16.89 16.14
C VAL A 53 -17.05 17.99 15.92
N PHE A 54 -18.16 17.70 15.22
CA PHE A 54 -19.28 18.64 15.09
C PHE A 54 -20.09 18.80 16.39
N SER A 55 -20.20 17.74 17.20
CA SER A 55 -20.81 17.81 18.54
C SER A 55 -20.03 18.75 19.47
N ASN A 56 -18.70 18.66 19.53
CA ASN A 56 -17.90 19.52 20.39
C ASN A 56 -18.01 21.02 20.03
N HIS A 57 -18.09 21.36 18.74
CA HIS A 57 -18.25 22.75 18.33
C HIS A 57 -19.68 23.29 18.55
N ARG A 58 -20.71 22.43 18.47
CA ARG A 58 -22.13 22.78 18.75
C ARG A 58 -22.49 22.76 20.23
N VAL A 59 -21.69 22.13 21.10
CA VAL A 59 -21.86 22.20 22.56
C VAL A 59 -21.33 23.52 23.12
N SER A 60 -20.26 24.09 22.53
CA SER A 60 -19.66 25.34 23.00
C SER A 60 -20.52 26.59 22.77
N ILE A 61 -21.47 26.58 21.83
CA ILE A 61 -22.38 27.72 21.57
C ILE A 61 -23.69 27.65 22.38
N GLY A 62 -23.97 26.54 23.06
CA GLY A 62 -25.12 26.36 23.95
C GLY A 62 -24.85 26.63 25.43
N GLN A 63 -23.62 27.01 25.79
CA GLN A 63 -23.19 27.24 27.19
C GLN A 63 -22.78 28.70 27.48
N ILE A 64 -23.04 29.62 26.56
CA ILE A 64 -22.81 31.05 26.76
C ILE A 64 -24.13 31.83 26.81
N ASN A 65 -25.01 31.49 27.75
CA ASN A 65 -26.00 32.46 28.23
C ASN A 65 -26.46 32.16 29.67
N CYS A 66 -26.64 33.26 30.41
CA CYS A 66 -27.32 33.44 31.70
C CYS A 66 -26.48 33.32 32.97
N GLY A 67 -25.77 34.42 33.27
CA GLY A 67 -25.38 34.89 34.60
C GLY A 67 -25.32 36.41 34.60
#